data_AF-A0AAP2G4A7-F1
#
_entry.id   AF-A0AAP2G4A7-F1
#
_cell.length_a   1.000
_cell.length_b   1.000
_cell.length_c   1.000
_cell.angle_alpha   90.00
_cell.angle_beta   90.00
_cell.angle_gamma   90.00
#
_symmetry.space_group_name_H-M   'P 1'
#
loop_
_entity.id
_entity.type
_entity.pdbx_description
1 polymer ?
#
loop_
_entity_poly.entity_id
_entity_poly.type
_entity_poly.pdbx_seq_one_letter_code
_entity_poly.pdbx_strand_id
1 'polypeptide(L)' 'MSALFVLIIISILVAFGFLFAFFWATGSGQFEDDYTPAVRMLFDDKAPVAKDKSSPSTPSSNHKK' A
#
# COMPACT_ATOMS: atom_id res chain seq x y z
N MET A 1 -33.45 -26.36 28.19
CA MET A 1 -33.45 -26.44 26.72
C MET A 1 -33.52 -25.08 26.02
N SER A 2 -33.58 -23.96 26.74
CA SER A 2 -33.62 -22.59 26.20
C SER A 2 -32.25 -21.96 25.97
N ALA A 3 -31.24 -22.32 26.79
CA ALA A 3 -29.88 -21.79 26.67
C ALA A 3 -29.20 -22.12 25.34
N LEU A 4 -29.52 -23.27 24.73
CA LEU A 4 -29.00 -23.65 23.41
C LEU A 4 -29.40 -22.66 22.31
N PHE A 5 -30.65 -22.19 22.33
CA PHE A 5 -31.12 -21.21 21.33
C PHE A 5 -30.38 -19.87 21.46
N VAL A 6 -30.10 -19.43 22.69
CA VAL A 6 -29.32 -18.22 22.94
C VAL A 6 -27.88 -18.36 22.42
N LEU A 7 -27.24 -19.50 22.70
CA LEU A 7 -25.89 -19.79 22.23
C LEU A 7 -25.80 -19.84 20.70
N ILE A 8 -26.80 -20.41 20.04
CA ILE A 8 -26.87 -20.46 18.57
C ILE A 8 -26.93 -19.05 17.98
N ILE A 9 -27.78 -18.17 18.51
CA ILE A 9 -27.93 -16.79 18.01
C ILE A 9 -26.62 -16.01 18.21
N ILE A 10 -26.01 -16.11 19.40
CA ILE A 10 -24.74 -15.44 19.69
C ILE A 10 -23.62 -15.94 18.78
N SER A 11 -23.52 -17.26 18.57
CA SER A 11 -22.52 -17.87 17.68
C SER A 11 -22.66 -17.35 16.25
N ILE A 12 -23.90 -17.27 15.74
CA ILE A 12 -24.18 -16.74 14.39
C ILE A 12 -23.78 -15.26 14.30
N LEU A 13 -24.13 -14.45 15.29
CA LEU A 13 -23.75 -13.02 15.32
C LEU A 13 -22.23 -12.84 15.32
N VAL A 14 -21.51 -13.63 16.10
CA VAL A 14 -20.04 -13.59 16.15
C VAL A 14 -19.44 -14.02 14.81
N ALA A 15 -19.95 -15.10 14.20
CA ALA A 15 -19.48 -15.58 12.91
C ALA A 15 -19.66 -14.54 11.79
N PHE A 16 -20.84 -13.92 11.70
CA PHE A 16 -21.08 -12.84 10.73
C PHE A 16 -20.26 -11.58 11.02
N GLY A 17 -20.10 -11.21 12.29
CA GLY A 17 -19.26 -10.09 12.68
C GLY A 17 -17.80 -10.29 12.29
N PHE A 18 -17.27 -11.50 12.51
CA PHE A 18 -15.91 -11.85 12.14
C PHE A 18 -15.73 -11.88 10.62
N LEU A 19 -16.69 -12.42 9.88
CA LEU A 19 -16.68 -12.47 8.42
C LEU A 19 -16.72 -11.06 7.80
N PHE A 20 -17.56 -10.17 8.34
CA PHE A 20 -17.63 -8.78 7.89
C PHE A 20 -16.32 -8.03 8.17
N ALA A 21 -15.77 -8.19 9.37
CA ALA A 21 -14.48 -7.60 9.74
C ALA A 21 -13.33 -8.13 8.86
N PHE A 22 -13.36 -9.42 8.51
CA PHE A 22 -12.40 -10.03 7.59
C PHE A 22 -12.42 -9.34 6.21
N PHE A 23 -13.60 -9.21 5.60
CA PHE A 23 -13.69 -8.56 4.29
C PHE A 23 -13.26 -7.09 4.32
N TRP A 24 -13.64 -6.34 5.36
CA TRP A 24 -13.17 -4.96 5.55
C TRP A 24 -11.64 -4.94 5.63
N ALA A 25 -11.02 -5.77 6.48
CA ALA A 25 -9.58 -5.81 6.64
C ALA A 25 -8.84 -6.19 5.36
N THR A 26 -9.38 -7.12 4.56
CA THR A 26 -8.76 -7.52 3.28
C THR A 26 -8.89 -6.46 2.18
N GLY A 27 -9.92 -5.61 2.25
CA GLY A 27 -10.17 -4.58 1.24
C GLY A 27 -9.49 -3.24 1.51
N SER A 28 -8.74 -3.09 2.60
CA SER A 28 -8.19 -1.80 3.05
C SER A 28 -6.96 -1.30 2.27
N GLY A 29 -6.78 -1.71 1.01
CA GLY A 29 -5.75 -1.15 0.12
C GLY A 29 -4.30 -1.38 0.54
N GLN A 30 -4.03 -2.40 1.37
CA GLN A 30 -2.65 -2.76 1.76
C GLN A 30 -1.85 -3.45 0.64
N PHE A 31 -2.48 -3.73 -0.50
CA PHE A 31 -1.88 -4.40 -1.67
C PHE A 31 -1.54 -3.42 -2.81
N GLU A 32 -1.56 -2.12 -2.56
CA GLU A 32 -1.27 -1.12 -3.62
C GLU A 32 0.23 -1.06 -4.00
N ASP A 33 1.10 -1.75 -3.26
CA ASP A 33 2.53 -1.86 -3.55
C ASP A 33 2.86 -3.21 -4.25
N ASP A 34 2.09 -3.53 -5.29
CA ASP A 34 2.29 -4.73 -6.13
C ASP A 34 3.53 -4.61 -7.05
N TYR A 35 4.21 -3.45 -7.06
CA TYR A 35 5.42 -3.20 -7.85
C TYR A 35 6.67 -3.24 -6.99
N THR A 36 7.28 -4.43 -6.92
CA THR A 36 8.49 -4.68 -6.13
C THR A 36 9.67 -3.80 -6.58
N PRO A 37 10.44 -3.19 -5.67
CA PRO A 37 11.60 -2.36 -6.00
C PRO A 37 12.65 -3.04 -6.90
N ALA A 38 12.75 -4.37 -6.83
CA ALA A 38 13.64 -5.17 -7.68
C ALA A 38 13.27 -5.13 -9.18
N VAL A 39 11.97 -5.07 -9.50
CA VAL A 39 11.47 -4.98 -10.88
C VAL A 39 11.83 -3.63 -11.48
N ARG A 40 11.66 -2.56 -10.69
CA ARG A 40 12.05 -1.20 -11.10
C ARG A 40 13.54 -1.13 -11.42
N MET A 41 14.41 -1.62 -10.54
CA MET A 41 15.86 -1.58 -10.76
C MET A 41 16.31 -2.37 -12.01
N LEU A 42 15.73 -3.55 -12.26
CA LEU A 42 16.11 -4.41 -13.40
C LEU A 42 15.78 -3.77 -14.77
N PHE A 43 14.76 -2.91 -14.82
CA PHE A 43 14.32 -2.24 -16.05
C PHE A 43 14.76 -0.75 -16.13
N ASP A 44 15.08 -0.08 -15.01
CA ASP A 44 15.67 1.28 -14.99
C ASP A 44 17.10 1.29 -15.56
N ASP A 45 17.86 0.20 -15.40
CA ASP A 45 19.23 0.06 -15.93
C ASP A 45 19.29 -0.04 -17.48
N LYS A 46 18.13 -0.02 -18.15
CA LYS A 46 17.99 -0.03 -19.62
C LYS A 46 17.51 1.30 -20.19
N ALA A 47 17.67 2.42 -19.48
CA ALA A 47 17.55 3.73 -20.13
C ALA A 47 18.67 3.89 -21.18
N PRO A 48 18.38 4.14 -22.47
CA PRO A 48 19.40 4.42 -23.46
C PRO A 48 20.06 5.74 -23.09
N VAL A 49 21.38 5.71 -22.87
CA VAL A 49 22.22 6.91 -22.78
C VAL A 49 22.24 7.56 -24.16
N ALA A 50 21.24 8.38 -24.43
CA ALA A 50 21.22 9.29 -25.57
C ALA A 50 21.24 10.74 -25.07
N LYS A 51 22.47 11.16 -24.74
CA LYS A 51 23.06 12.50 -24.89
C LYS A 51 22.46 13.70 -24.13
N ASP A 52 23.36 14.37 -23.41
CA ASP A 52 23.39 15.78 -23.01
C ASP A 52 22.26 16.68 -23.53
N LYS A 53 21.57 17.37 -22.60
CA LYS A 53 21.76 18.80 -22.36
C LYS A 53 20.90 19.31 -21.18
N SER A 54 21.45 20.29 -20.48
CA SER A 54 20.84 21.14 -19.44
C SER A 54 20.81 20.58 -18.01
N SER A 55 21.96 20.68 -17.37
CA SER A 55 21.99 21.38 -16.07
C SER A 55 21.38 22.78 -16.24
N PRO A 56 20.51 23.22 -15.32
CA PRO A 56 20.49 24.60 -14.89
C PRO A 56 21.02 24.66 -13.46
N SER A 57 22.23 25.20 -13.34
CA SER A 57 22.73 25.84 -12.14
C SER A 57 21.69 26.76 -11.49
N THR A 58 21.37 26.48 -10.22
CA THR A 58 21.27 27.42 -9.08
C THR A 58 20.35 28.65 -9.18
N PRO A 59 19.45 28.91 -8.21
CA PRO A 59 19.19 30.27 -7.76
C PRO A 59 20.19 30.66 -6.66
N SER A 60 20.97 31.69 -6.98
CA SER A 60 21.77 32.51 -6.08
C SER A 60 21.17 32.70 -4.68
N SER A 61 21.98 32.44 -3.65
CA SER A 61 21.83 33.02 -2.31
C SER A 61 23.22 33.39 -1.79
N ASN A 62 23.66 34.60 -2.15
CA ASN A 62 24.75 35.31 -1.51
C ASN A 62 24.51 35.39 0.01
N HIS A 63 25.29 34.67 0.83
CA HIS A 63 25.54 35.11 2.21
C HIS A 63 26.95 35.69 2.27
N LYS A 64 26.96 37.03 2.24
CA LYS A 64 28.11 37.92 2.22
C LYS A 64 28.41 38.35 3.65
N LYS A 65 29.53 37.90 4.20
CA LYS A 65 30.53 38.63 5.02
C LYS A 65 31.20 37.72 6.04
#